data_AF-A0A7U7AZW1-F1
#
_entry.id   AF-A0A7U7AZW1-F1
#
_cell.length_a   1.000
_cell.length_b   1.000
_cell.length_c   1.000
_cell.angle_alpha   90.00
_cell.angle_beta   90.00
_cell.angle_gamma   90.00
#
_symmetry.space_group_name_H-M   'P 1'
#
loop_
_entity.id
_entity.type
_entity.pdbx_description
1 polymer ?
#
loop_
_entity_poly.entity_id
_entity_poly.type
_entity_poly.pdbx_seq_one_letter_code
_entity_poly.pdbx_strand_id
1 'polypeptide(L)'
;MGLDTVPVVVLDHLTEAQRRAYIIADNKLALNAGWDDELLAAELQSLADEDVDLSLLGFDEDEIDRLLDGLNSGDGDESGDADTAPEPPVDPVTRQGDLWLLGDHRLLCGDATVLSDVEKVLNGSLANMCFCDPPYNVDYGAPGRSGSGTGKKGRQILNDALGNDFKRFLYDASVNILTVTKGAVYVCMSSSELHTLQAAFTEAGGHWSTFVIWAKNRFTLGRSDYQRQYEPILYGWKEGTDHYWCGDRDQGDVWFVDKPVRNDLHPTMKPVELVERALRNSSKSRDIVLDPFGGSGTTLIACERTGRHARLLELDPRYADVIVKRWQEQTGKAAMREGDGRSFDDISAGSKAAA
;
A
#
# COMPACT_ATOMS: atom_id res chain seq x y z
N MET A 1 0.84 -42.50 9.15
CA MET A 1 0.04 -42.65 10.38
C MET A 1 -0.05 -44.14 10.76
N GLY A 2 0.97 -44.71 11.39
CA GLY A 2 1.04 -46.13 11.76
C GLY A 2 0.07 -46.52 12.89
N LEU A 3 -1.23 -46.35 12.65
CA LEU A 3 -2.30 -46.62 13.61
C LEU A 3 -2.93 -47.99 13.30
N ASP A 4 -2.86 -48.91 14.26
CA ASP A 4 -3.49 -50.23 14.17
C ASP A 4 -5.02 -50.17 14.39
N THR A 5 -5.51 -49.07 14.97
CA THR A 5 -6.94 -48.82 15.23
C THR A 5 -7.27 -47.34 15.12
N VAL A 6 -8.46 -47.00 14.59
CA VAL A 6 -8.96 -45.62 14.44
C VAL A 6 -10.32 -45.49 15.13
N PRO A 7 -10.56 -44.45 15.95
CA PRO A 7 -11.86 -44.20 16.54
C PRO A 7 -12.90 -43.85 15.47
N VAL A 8 -14.07 -44.50 15.52
CA VAL A 8 -15.17 -44.26 14.57
C VAL A 8 -16.49 -44.05 15.30
N VAL A 9 -17.31 -43.15 14.77
CA VAL A 9 -18.72 -42.99 15.17
C VAL A 9 -19.59 -43.77 14.20
N VAL A 10 -20.33 -44.76 14.71
CA VAL A 10 -21.19 -45.62 13.88
C VAL A 10 -22.62 -45.08 13.91
N LEU A 11 -23.11 -44.64 12.74
CA LEU A 11 -24.51 -44.23 12.55
C LEU A 11 -25.34 -45.43 12.07
N ASP A 12 -25.68 -46.34 12.99
CA ASP A 12 -26.40 -47.59 12.72
C ASP A 12 -27.92 -47.43 12.48
N HIS A 13 -28.47 -46.28 12.87
CA HIS A 13 -29.89 -45.96 12.75
C HIS A 13 -30.33 -45.50 11.33
N LEU A 14 -29.40 -45.33 10.38
CA LEU A 14 -29.72 -44.82 9.04
C LEU A 14 -30.18 -45.94 8.09
N THR A 15 -31.29 -45.70 7.39
CA THR A 15 -31.70 -46.55 6.25
C THR A 15 -30.70 -46.45 5.10
N GLU A 16 -30.71 -47.40 4.17
CA GLU A 16 -29.79 -47.43 3.03
C GLU A 16 -29.89 -46.14 2.17
N ALA A 17 -31.11 -45.62 1.98
CA ALA A 17 -31.32 -44.38 1.24
C ALA A 17 -30.75 -43.16 1.99
N GLN A 18 -30.95 -43.08 3.31
CA GLN A 18 -30.41 -42.00 4.14
C GLN A 18 -28.88 -42.05 4.20
N ARG A 19 -28.27 -43.24 4.24
CA ARG A 19 -26.83 -43.41 4.16
C ARG A 19 -26.27 -42.82 2.86
N ARG A 20 -26.87 -43.12 1.71
CA ARG A 20 -26.43 -42.57 0.41
C ARG A 20 -26.60 -41.04 0.34
N ALA A 21 -27.70 -40.52 0.88
CA ALA A 21 -27.93 -39.08 0.93
C ALA A 21 -26.91 -38.36 1.84
N TYR A 22 -26.61 -38.93 3.01
CA TYR A 22 -25.63 -38.39 3.95
C TYR A 22 -24.23 -38.31 3.33
N ILE A 23 -23.78 -39.37 2.65
CA ILE A 23 -22.45 -39.37 1.97
C ILE A 23 -22.33 -38.24 0.95
N ILE A 24 -23.40 -37.96 0.19
CA ILE A 24 -23.38 -36.88 -0.81
C ILE A 24 -23.39 -35.51 -0.12
N ALA A 25 -24.18 -35.36 0.95
CA ALA A 25 -24.25 -34.12 1.72
C ALA A 25 -22.93 -33.81 2.42
N ASP A 26 -22.30 -34.80 3.05
CA ASP A 26 -21.02 -34.69 3.77
C ASP A 26 -19.90 -34.18 2.84
N ASN A 27 -19.75 -34.81 1.67
CA ASN A 27 -18.81 -34.36 0.64
C ASN A 27 -19.10 -32.92 0.17
N LYS A 28 -20.37 -32.54 0.03
CA LYS A 28 -20.74 -31.20 -0.44
C LYS A 28 -20.52 -30.13 0.65
N LEU A 29 -20.77 -30.47 1.91
CA LEU A 29 -20.54 -29.58 3.04
C LEU A 29 -19.05 -29.31 3.23
N ALA A 30 -18.20 -30.34 3.11
CA ALA A 30 -16.75 -30.17 3.17
C ALA A 30 -16.23 -29.20 2.09
N LEU A 31 -16.76 -29.24 0.87
CA LEU A 31 -16.38 -28.32 -0.22
C LEU A 31 -16.85 -26.87 -0.01
N ASN A 32 -17.78 -26.64 0.91
CA ASN A 32 -18.34 -25.33 1.21
C ASN A 32 -17.89 -24.82 2.60
N ALA A 33 -17.12 -25.62 3.34
CA ALA A 33 -16.64 -25.26 4.67
C ALA A 33 -15.42 -24.35 4.56
N GLY A 34 -15.35 -23.35 5.43
CA GLY A 34 -14.20 -22.50 5.66
C GLY A 34 -14.13 -22.15 7.13
N TRP A 35 -12.98 -21.68 7.57
CA TRP A 35 -12.77 -21.24 8.95
C TRP A 35 -13.07 -19.74 9.09
N ASP A 36 -13.59 -19.38 10.24
CA ASP A 36 -13.51 -18.01 10.74
C ASP A 36 -12.27 -17.97 11.62
N ASP A 37 -11.18 -17.41 11.12
CA ASP A 37 -9.86 -17.53 11.74
C ASP A 37 -9.81 -16.88 13.14
N GLU A 38 -10.60 -15.83 13.38
CA GLU A 38 -10.70 -15.18 14.71
C GLU A 38 -11.39 -16.11 15.71
N LEU A 39 -12.51 -16.73 15.31
CA LEU A 39 -13.26 -17.64 16.17
C LEU A 39 -12.52 -18.96 16.37
N LEU A 40 -11.86 -19.46 15.32
CA LEU A 40 -11.03 -20.65 15.38
C LEU A 40 -9.85 -20.44 16.32
N ALA A 41 -9.13 -19.33 16.19
CA ALA A 41 -8.01 -19.04 17.05
C ALA A 41 -8.46 -18.90 18.52
N ALA A 42 -9.61 -18.24 18.77
CA ALA A 42 -10.13 -18.08 20.14
C ALA A 42 -10.45 -19.43 20.79
N GLU A 43 -10.98 -20.36 20.00
CA GLU A 43 -11.25 -21.73 20.44
C GLU A 43 -9.95 -22.53 20.65
N LEU A 44 -8.96 -22.40 19.76
CA LEU A 44 -7.64 -23.05 19.91
C LEU A 44 -6.95 -22.58 21.20
N GLN A 45 -7.02 -21.29 21.53
CA GLN A 45 -6.49 -20.75 22.77
C GLN A 45 -7.24 -21.30 24.00
N SER A 46 -8.57 -21.36 23.95
CA SER A 46 -9.38 -21.94 25.03
C SER A 46 -9.04 -23.42 25.27
N LEU A 47 -8.83 -24.19 24.19
CA LEU A 47 -8.44 -25.60 24.27
C LEU A 47 -7.03 -25.77 24.84
N ALA A 48 -6.09 -24.89 24.47
CA ALA A 48 -4.75 -24.87 25.06
C ALA A 48 -4.79 -24.56 26.57
N ASP A 49 -5.63 -23.60 26.99
CA ASP A 49 -5.82 -23.23 28.39
C ASP A 49 -6.46 -24.38 29.23
N GLU A 50 -7.15 -25.30 28.57
CA GLU A 50 -7.71 -26.54 29.15
C GLU A 50 -6.74 -27.74 29.09
N ASP A 51 -5.45 -27.51 28.79
CA ASP A 51 -4.40 -28.53 28.63
C ASP A 51 -4.70 -29.59 27.55
N VAL A 52 -5.46 -29.24 26.51
CA VAL A 52 -5.75 -30.13 25.37
C VAL A 52 -4.58 -30.09 24.36
N ASP A 53 -4.12 -31.27 23.94
CA ASP A 53 -3.08 -31.41 22.92
C ASP A 53 -3.61 -31.03 21.52
N LEU A 54 -3.25 -29.82 21.07
CA LEU A 54 -3.70 -29.25 19.79
C LEU A 54 -3.14 -29.98 18.57
N SER A 55 -2.07 -30.77 18.70
CA SER A 55 -1.50 -31.55 17.60
C SER A 55 -2.46 -32.64 17.06
N LEU A 56 -3.50 -32.95 17.83
CA LEU A 56 -4.53 -33.93 17.48
C LEU A 56 -5.66 -33.35 16.62
N LEU A 57 -5.70 -32.04 16.41
CA LEU A 57 -6.76 -31.34 15.68
C LEU A 57 -6.55 -31.33 14.16
N GLY A 58 -5.39 -31.82 13.70
CA GLY A 58 -5.07 -31.94 12.27
C GLY A 58 -4.45 -30.70 11.62
N PHE A 59 -4.15 -29.67 12.42
CA PHE A 59 -3.32 -28.53 12.04
C PHE A 59 -1.84 -28.86 12.29
N ASP A 60 -0.94 -28.27 11.51
CA ASP A 60 0.49 -28.33 11.81
C ASP A 60 0.91 -27.28 12.87
N GLU A 61 2.06 -27.47 13.52
CA GLU A 61 2.53 -26.59 14.60
C GLU A 61 2.69 -25.14 14.12
N ASP A 62 3.24 -24.93 12.93
CA ASP A 62 3.44 -23.59 12.34
C ASP A 62 2.09 -22.91 12.00
N GLU A 63 1.06 -23.68 11.68
CA GLU A 63 -0.30 -23.20 11.41
C GLU A 63 -1.04 -22.81 12.69
N ILE A 64 -0.89 -23.59 13.77
CA ILE A 64 -1.43 -23.27 15.09
C ILE A 64 -0.80 -21.97 15.62
N ASP A 65 0.53 -21.86 15.55
CA ASP A 65 1.25 -20.67 16.02
C ASP A 65 0.79 -19.40 15.27
N ARG A 66 0.62 -19.49 13.94
CA ARG A 66 0.13 -18.36 13.14
C ARG A 66 -1.29 -17.94 13.49
N LEU A 67 -2.17 -18.88 13.78
CA LEU A 67 -3.56 -18.59 14.18
C LEU A 67 -3.61 -17.94 15.56
N LEU A 68 -2.78 -18.40 16.51
CA LEU A 68 -2.71 -17.85 17.87
C LEU A 68 -1.99 -16.48 17.92
N ASP A 69 -0.97 -16.26 17.10
CA ASP A 69 -0.30 -14.95 16.98
C ASP A 69 -1.25 -13.86 16.43
N GLY A 70 -2.18 -14.25 15.55
CA GLY A 70 -3.24 -13.37 15.05
C GLY A 70 -4.16 -12.83 16.15
N LEU A 71 -4.38 -13.58 17.24
CA LEU A 71 -5.15 -13.14 18.41
C LEU A 71 -4.36 -12.25 19.36
N ASN A 72 -3.09 -12.58 19.60
CA ASN A 72 -2.21 -11.83 20.52
C ASN A 72 -1.78 -10.47 19.95
N SER A 73 -2.14 -10.18 18.70
CA SER A 73 -2.05 -8.84 18.10
C SER A 73 -3.13 -7.87 18.62
N GLY A 74 -4.07 -8.34 19.46
CA GLY A 74 -4.99 -7.53 20.25
C GLY A 74 -4.34 -7.06 21.55
N ASP A 75 -4.13 -5.76 21.67
CA ASP A 75 -3.61 -5.04 22.84
C ASP A 75 -2.10 -5.19 23.12
N GLY A 76 -1.32 -4.46 22.31
CA GLY A 76 -0.07 -3.86 22.76
C GLY A 76 1.15 -4.28 21.96
N ASP A 77 1.27 -3.79 20.72
CA ASP A 77 2.57 -3.78 20.06
C ASP A 77 3.05 -2.33 19.82
N GLU A 78 4.07 -1.94 20.60
CA GLU A 78 4.92 -0.77 20.37
C GLU A 78 5.95 -1.04 19.26
N SER A 79 5.71 -2.00 18.38
CA SER A 79 6.30 -2.07 17.05
C SER A 79 5.27 -1.56 16.04
N GLY A 80 5.45 -0.30 15.60
CA GLY A 80 4.45 0.40 14.79
C GLY A 80 4.17 -0.34 13.49
N ASP A 81 2.90 -0.71 13.28
CA ASP A 81 2.38 -1.16 11.98
C ASP A 81 2.97 -0.27 10.87
N ALA A 82 3.75 -0.89 9.97
CA ALA A 82 4.45 -0.17 8.91
C ALA A 82 3.48 0.59 8.00
N ASP A 83 2.23 0.13 7.91
CA ASP A 83 1.17 0.79 7.19
C ASP A 83 0.54 1.94 7.98
N THR A 84 0.68 2.07 9.29
CA THR A 84 0.07 3.20 10.01
C THR A 84 0.69 4.56 9.62
N ALA A 85 -0.18 5.57 9.40
CA ALA A 85 0.19 6.94 9.08
C ALA A 85 -0.66 7.94 9.91
N PRO A 86 -0.09 9.07 10.35
CA PRO A 86 -0.82 10.07 11.13
C PRO A 86 -1.86 10.82 10.29
N GLU A 87 -2.85 11.44 10.95
CA GLU A 87 -3.84 12.30 10.29
C GLU A 87 -3.19 13.60 9.77
N PRO A 88 -3.62 14.11 8.60
CA PRO A 88 -3.18 15.40 8.10
C PRO A 88 -3.51 16.54 9.09
N PRO A 89 -2.52 17.39 9.45
CA PRO A 89 -2.77 18.52 10.33
C PRO A 89 -3.63 19.59 9.66
N VAL A 90 -4.33 20.39 10.48
CA VAL A 90 -5.13 21.53 10.00
C VAL A 90 -4.23 22.69 9.56
N ASP A 91 -3.18 22.99 10.32
CA ASP A 91 -2.15 23.97 9.97
C ASP A 91 -0.80 23.25 9.85
N PRO A 92 -0.29 23.07 8.61
CA PRO A 92 0.96 22.37 8.38
C PRO A 92 2.18 23.23 8.75
N VAL A 93 3.21 22.56 9.26
CA VAL A 93 4.55 23.13 9.46
C VAL A 93 5.19 23.41 8.10
N THR A 94 5.11 22.43 7.20
CA THR A 94 5.65 22.51 5.85
C THR A 94 4.94 23.60 5.05
N ARG A 95 5.69 24.30 4.20
CA ARG A 95 5.18 25.26 3.21
C ARG A 95 5.64 24.87 1.81
N GLN A 96 4.94 25.38 0.79
CA GLN A 96 5.30 25.12 -0.60
C GLN A 96 6.75 25.49 -0.88
N GLY A 97 7.49 24.60 -1.53
CA GLY A 97 8.90 24.75 -1.85
C GLY A 97 9.89 24.32 -0.75
N ASP A 98 9.41 24.05 0.47
CA ASP A 98 10.23 23.47 1.53
C ASP A 98 10.73 22.08 1.10
N LEU A 99 12.02 21.82 1.34
CA LEU A 99 12.64 20.52 1.13
C LEU A 99 13.12 19.97 2.47
N TRP A 100 12.67 18.77 2.82
CA TRP A 100 13.03 18.06 4.03
C TRP A 100 14.05 16.96 3.72
N LEU A 101 15.11 16.92 4.52
CA LEU A 101 16.08 15.84 4.58
C LEU A 101 15.64 14.87 5.68
N LEU A 102 15.34 13.64 5.29
CA LEU A 102 14.90 12.58 6.19
C LEU A 102 15.95 11.47 6.17
N GLY A 103 17.06 11.67 6.88
CA GLY A 103 18.24 10.81 6.75
C GLY A 103 18.82 10.89 5.33
N ASP A 104 18.89 9.75 4.63
CA ASP A 104 19.35 9.69 3.23
C ASP A 104 18.22 9.98 2.22
N HIS A 105 17.00 10.23 2.69
CA HIS A 105 15.81 10.52 1.88
C HIS A 105 15.60 12.03 1.70
N ARG A 106 14.87 12.41 0.65
CA ARG A 106 14.48 13.80 0.40
C ARG A 106 12.98 13.86 0.09
N LEU A 107 12.29 14.84 0.68
CA LEU A 107 10.89 15.16 0.40
C LEU A 107 10.80 16.64 0.05
N LEU A 108 10.24 16.95 -1.12
CA LEU A 108 9.92 18.31 -1.52
C LEU A 108 8.41 18.54 -1.45
N CYS A 109 7.98 19.61 -0.80
CA CYS A 109 6.61 20.12 -0.96
C CYS A 109 6.51 20.83 -2.32
N GLY A 110 6.08 20.13 -3.36
CA GLY A 110 6.27 20.53 -4.76
C GLY A 110 5.30 19.87 -5.73
N ASP A 111 5.36 20.27 -6.99
CA ASP A 111 4.45 19.80 -8.04
C ASP A 111 5.14 18.84 -9.01
N ALA A 112 4.61 17.61 -9.12
CA ALA A 112 5.10 16.58 -10.04
C ALA A 112 5.09 16.99 -11.52
N THR A 113 4.23 17.94 -11.91
CA THR A 113 4.12 18.45 -13.28
C THR A 113 5.16 19.53 -13.59
N VAL A 114 5.87 20.03 -12.57
CA VAL A 114 6.93 21.04 -12.71
C VAL A 114 8.30 20.38 -12.68
N LEU A 115 8.98 20.32 -13.84
CA LEU A 115 10.26 19.64 -13.98
C LEU A 115 11.32 20.12 -12.97
N SER A 116 11.39 21.43 -12.71
CA SER A 116 12.37 21.99 -11.76
C SER A 116 12.18 21.50 -10.33
N ASP A 117 10.94 21.16 -9.93
CA ASP A 117 10.67 20.60 -8.61
C ASP A 117 11.18 19.15 -8.55
N VAL A 118 10.93 18.38 -9.61
CA VAL A 118 11.43 16.99 -9.74
C VAL A 118 12.96 16.95 -9.74
N GLU A 119 13.61 17.85 -10.48
CA GLU A 119 15.08 17.98 -10.49
C GLU A 119 15.64 18.41 -9.14
N LYS A 120 14.94 19.34 -8.43
CA LYS A 120 15.36 19.82 -7.11
C LYS A 120 15.37 18.70 -6.07
N VAL A 121 14.34 17.84 -6.03
CA VAL A 121 14.33 16.72 -5.07
C VAL A 121 15.42 15.69 -5.41
N LEU A 122 15.71 15.47 -6.70
CA LEU A 122 16.74 14.54 -7.16
C LEU A 122 18.17 15.03 -6.96
N ASN A 123 18.39 16.34 -6.78
CA ASN A 123 19.68 16.95 -6.49
C ASN A 123 20.78 16.54 -7.48
N GLY A 124 20.49 16.67 -8.77
CA GLY A 124 21.42 16.37 -9.86
C GLY A 124 21.64 14.88 -10.15
N SER A 125 20.95 13.98 -9.46
CA SER A 125 20.96 12.54 -9.74
C SER A 125 19.78 12.11 -10.62
N LEU A 126 19.87 10.94 -11.25
CA LEU A 126 18.73 10.29 -11.90
C LEU A 126 18.16 9.20 -10.99
N ALA A 127 16.84 9.00 -11.04
CA ALA A 127 16.17 7.92 -10.32
C ALA A 127 16.44 6.57 -11.01
N ASN A 128 16.75 5.53 -10.23
CA ASN A 128 16.93 4.17 -10.72
C ASN A 128 15.59 3.52 -11.07
N MET A 129 14.52 3.87 -10.36
CA MET A 129 13.16 3.49 -10.67
C MET A 129 12.18 4.52 -10.12
N CYS A 130 10.94 4.49 -10.60
CA CYS A 130 9.83 5.26 -10.08
C CYS A 130 8.72 4.32 -9.62
N PHE A 131 8.17 4.55 -8.44
CA PHE A 131 6.92 3.95 -8.00
C PHE A 131 6.03 5.08 -7.50
N CYS A 132 4.80 5.18 -8.03
CA CYS A 132 3.93 6.29 -7.68
C CYS A 132 2.45 5.96 -7.75
N ASP A 133 1.66 6.80 -7.07
CA ASP A 133 0.22 6.68 -6.91
C ASP A 133 -0.45 8.05 -7.14
N PRO A 134 -0.52 8.53 -8.40
CA PRO A 134 -1.18 9.81 -8.71
C PRO A 134 -2.66 9.80 -8.32
N PRO A 135 -3.31 10.98 -8.19
CA PRO A 135 -4.76 11.08 -8.06
C PRO A 135 -5.50 10.36 -9.20
N TYR A 136 -6.68 9.81 -8.89
CA TYR A 136 -7.45 8.97 -9.81
C TYR A 136 -8.63 9.70 -10.48
N ASN A 137 -8.75 11.02 -10.28
CA ASN A 137 -9.84 11.86 -10.80
C ASN A 137 -11.22 11.47 -10.25
N VAL A 138 -11.28 10.99 -9.01
CA VAL A 138 -12.50 10.47 -8.37
C VAL A 138 -13.28 11.55 -7.60
N ASP A 139 -12.63 12.70 -7.35
CA ASP A 139 -13.15 13.84 -6.60
C ASP A 139 -13.38 13.49 -5.12
N TYR A 140 -12.36 12.89 -4.49
CA TYR A 140 -12.41 12.44 -3.10
C TYR A 140 -12.58 13.62 -2.14
N GLY A 141 -13.53 13.48 -1.20
CA GLY A 141 -13.86 14.51 -0.22
C GLY A 141 -14.84 15.58 -0.71
N ALA A 142 -15.36 15.48 -1.94
CA ALA A 142 -16.37 16.40 -2.44
C ALA A 142 -17.73 16.25 -1.73
N PRO A 143 -18.42 17.37 -1.42
CA PRO A 143 -19.76 17.34 -0.83
C PRO A 143 -20.75 16.55 -1.69
N GLY A 144 -21.37 15.51 -1.12
CA GLY A 144 -22.43 14.73 -1.79
C GLY A 144 -21.99 13.48 -2.55
N ARG A 145 -20.68 13.20 -2.68
CA ARG A 145 -20.17 11.94 -3.27
C ARG A 145 -19.84 10.84 -2.23
N SER A 146 -19.59 11.20 -0.97
CA SER A 146 -19.42 10.22 0.12
C SER A 146 -20.77 9.80 0.71
N GLY A 147 -21.16 8.55 0.50
CA GLY A 147 -22.47 7.98 0.90
C GLY A 147 -22.71 7.77 2.40
N SER A 148 -22.04 8.50 3.29
CA SER A 148 -22.34 8.51 4.73
C SER A 148 -22.27 9.93 5.25
N GLY A 149 -23.30 10.34 5.99
CA GLY A 149 -23.37 11.63 6.66
C GLY A 149 -22.10 11.91 7.47
N THR A 150 -21.79 13.20 7.60
CA THR A 150 -20.50 13.78 8.02
C THR A 150 -19.46 13.77 6.90
N GLY A 151 -19.50 14.79 6.04
CA GLY A 151 -18.31 15.19 5.30
C GLY A 151 -17.22 15.53 6.32
N LYS A 152 -16.32 14.59 6.60
CA LYS A 152 -15.14 14.83 7.42
C LYS A 152 -14.29 15.86 6.68
N LYS A 153 -14.45 17.14 7.06
CA LYS A 153 -13.65 18.27 6.57
C LYS A 153 -12.17 17.87 6.67
N GLY A 154 -11.41 18.04 5.57
CA GLY A 154 -9.96 17.86 5.58
C GLY A 154 -9.40 16.74 4.69
N ARG A 155 -10.22 15.84 4.14
CA ARG A 155 -9.75 14.69 3.33
C ARG A 155 -9.69 14.93 1.81
N GLN A 156 -9.78 16.18 1.36
CA GLN A 156 -9.72 16.51 -0.06
C GLN A 156 -8.31 16.22 -0.61
N ILE A 157 -8.25 15.54 -1.76
CA ILE A 157 -7.02 15.28 -2.50
C ILE A 157 -6.87 16.35 -3.58
N LEU A 158 -5.72 17.02 -3.61
CA LEU A 158 -5.41 18.00 -4.65
C LEU A 158 -5.26 17.30 -6.01
N ASN A 159 -5.66 17.96 -7.10
CA ASN A 159 -5.63 17.41 -8.46
C ASN A 159 -6.47 16.14 -8.69
N ASP A 160 -7.45 15.84 -7.82
CA ASP A 160 -8.32 14.65 -7.95
C ASP A 160 -9.67 14.92 -8.63
N ALA A 161 -9.84 16.09 -9.26
CA ALA A 161 -11.09 16.48 -9.95
C ALA A 161 -10.81 17.33 -11.21
N LEU A 162 -9.91 16.84 -12.06
CA LEU A 162 -9.40 17.55 -13.24
C LEU A 162 -10.29 17.37 -14.50
N GLY A 163 -11.23 16.43 -14.48
CA GLY A 163 -12.13 16.22 -15.62
C GLY A 163 -11.37 15.95 -16.93
N ASN A 164 -11.58 16.78 -17.95
CA ASN A 164 -10.92 16.62 -19.26
C ASN A 164 -9.41 16.90 -19.24
N ASP A 165 -8.92 17.64 -18.24
CA ASP A 165 -7.49 17.95 -18.12
C ASP A 165 -6.69 16.81 -17.47
N PHE A 166 -7.37 15.75 -17.00
CA PHE A 166 -6.73 14.64 -16.31
C PHE A 166 -5.68 13.91 -17.17
N LYS A 167 -5.98 13.65 -18.45
CA LYS A 167 -5.01 13.05 -19.37
C LYS A 167 -3.75 13.91 -19.50
N ARG A 168 -3.93 15.24 -19.59
CA ARG A 168 -2.80 16.17 -19.71
C ARG A 168 -1.95 16.18 -18.45
N PHE A 169 -2.57 16.17 -17.28
CA PHE A 169 -1.87 16.03 -16.01
C PHE A 169 -1.02 14.74 -15.96
N LEU A 170 -1.59 13.59 -16.32
CA LEU A 170 -0.83 12.33 -16.38
C LEU A 170 0.29 12.38 -17.41
N TYR A 171 0.07 13.03 -18.56
CA TYR A 171 1.08 13.20 -19.60
C TYR A 171 2.25 14.06 -19.11
N ASP A 172 1.98 15.24 -18.55
CA ASP A 172 3.01 16.17 -18.06
C ASP A 172 3.84 15.51 -16.93
N ALA A 173 3.18 14.80 -16.01
CA ALA A 173 3.87 14.01 -14.98
C ALA A 173 4.70 12.87 -15.58
N SER A 174 4.18 12.14 -16.57
CA SER A 174 4.89 11.04 -17.24
C SER A 174 6.13 11.54 -17.98
N VAL A 175 6.04 12.68 -18.67
CA VAL A 175 7.20 13.32 -19.33
C VAL A 175 8.31 13.59 -18.31
N ASN A 176 7.98 14.15 -17.16
CA ASN A 176 8.96 14.43 -16.12
C ASN A 176 9.57 13.14 -15.56
N ILE A 177 8.74 12.14 -15.20
CA ILE A 177 9.18 10.84 -14.70
C ILE A 177 10.15 10.17 -15.68
N LEU A 178 9.78 10.09 -16.97
CA LEU A 178 10.59 9.45 -18.02
C LEU A 178 11.84 10.25 -18.40
N THR A 179 11.87 11.55 -18.09
CA THR A 179 13.05 12.40 -18.29
C THR A 179 14.12 12.07 -17.25
N VAL A 180 13.72 11.83 -16.00
CA VAL A 180 14.65 11.73 -14.85
C VAL A 180 14.86 10.31 -14.34
N THR A 181 14.14 9.32 -14.87
CA THR A 181 14.21 7.91 -14.45
C THR A 181 14.90 7.06 -15.51
N LYS A 182 15.92 6.31 -15.12
CA LYS A 182 16.69 5.42 -16.01
C LYS A 182 16.22 3.96 -16.03
N GLY A 183 15.30 3.58 -15.14
CA GLY A 183 14.82 2.21 -15.02
C GLY A 183 13.30 2.11 -15.04
N ALA A 184 12.77 1.11 -14.33
CA ALA A 184 11.35 0.81 -14.35
C ALA A 184 10.49 1.90 -13.71
N VAL A 185 9.27 2.04 -14.22
CA VAL A 185 8.24 2.94 -13.74
C VAL A 185 6.99 2.12 -13.41
N TYR A 186 6.50 2.30 -12.19
CA TYR A 186 5.26 1.73 -11.68
C TYR A 186 4.29 2.87 -11.36
N VAL A 187 3.09 2.85 -11.97
CA VAL A 187 2.06 3.88 -11.72
C VAL A 187 0.75 3.20 -11.34
N CYS A 188 0.34 3.34 -10.09
CA CYS A 188 -0.94 2.83 -9.61
C CYS A 188 -2.10 3.64 -10.22
N MET A 189 -3.22 2.98 -10.53
CA MET A 189 -4.38 3.65 -11.09
C MET A 189 -5.69 2.94 -10.80
N SER A 190 -6.81 3.66 -10.89
CA SER A 190 -8.13 3.03 -10.96
C SER A 190 -8.31 2.29 -12.29
N SER A 191 -8.98 1.14 -12.26
CA SER A 191 -9.25 0.39 -13.50
C SER A 191 -10.18 1.13 -14.49
N SER A 192 -10.85 2.21 -14.06
CA SER A 192 -11.61 3.11 -14.95
C SER A 192 -10.72 4.01 -15.81
N GLU A 193 -9.51 4.32 -15.37
CA GLU A 193 -8.61 5.31 -16.01
C GLU A 193 -7.39 4.68 -16.69
N LEU A 194 -7.38 3.34 -16.84
CA LEU A 194 -6.25 2.64 -17.46
C LEU A 194 -5.95 3.10 -18.88
N HIS A 195 -7.00 3.31 -19.67
CA HIS A 195 -6.88 3.79 -21.04
C HIS A 195 -6.28 5.20 -21.09
N THR A 196 -6.68 6.08 -20.17
CA THR A 196 -6.14 7.44 -20.02
C THR A 196 -4.66 7.39 -19.65
N LEU A 197 -4.31 6.62 -18.62
CA LEU A 197 -2.93 6.47 -18.16
C LEU A 197 -2.02 5.85 -19.22
N GLN A 198 -2.44 4.75 -19.86
CA GLN A 198 -1.65 4.09 -20.90
C GLN A 198 -1.38 5.01 -22.07
N ALA A 199 -2.40 5.73 -22.54
CA ALA A 199 -2.26 6.69 -23.63
C ALA A 199 -1.30 7.82 -23.25
N ALA A 200 -1.49 8.44 -22.07
CA ALA A 200 -0.63 9.51 -21.60
C ALA A 200 0.85 9.06 -21.44
N PHE A 201 1.08 7.89 -20.84
CA PHE A 201 2.41 7.34 -20.63
C PHE A 201 3.12 7.01 -21.95
N THR A 202 2.40 6.39 -22.90
CA THR A 202 2.96 6.02 -24.21
C THR A 202 3.24 7.28 -25.05
N GLU A 203 2.31 8.25 -25.06
CA GLU A 203 2.50 9.53 -25.76
C GLU A 203 3.68 10.34 -25.19
N ALA A 204 3.96 10.22 -23.89
CA ALA A 204 5.13 10.82 -23.24
C ALA A 204 6.47 10.14 -23.59
N GLY A 205 6.44 9.07 -24.40
CA GLY A 205 7.63 8.30 -24.81
C GLY A 205 7.94 7.11 -23.91
N GLY A 206 6.94 6.62 -23.16
CA GLY A 206 7.06 5.43 -22.33
C GLY A 206 6.80 4.14 -23.11
N HIS A 207 7.60 3.11 -22.86
CA HIS A 207 7.32 1.74 -23.22
C HIS A 207 6.38 1.12 -22.18
N TRP A 208 5.12 0.91 -22.55
CA TRP A 208 4.18 0.16 -21.72
C TRP A 208 4.41 -1.35 -21.92
N SER A 209 4.70 -2.08 -20.83
CA SER A 209 4.92 -3.53 -20.87
C SER A 209 3.67 -4.31 -20.47
N THR A 210 3.11 -4.05 -19.28
CA THR A 210 1.90 -4.70 -18.79
C THR A 210 1.22 -3.86 -17.70
N PHE A 211 0.05 -4.31 -17.26
CA PHE A 211 -0.52 -3.90 -15.99
C PHE A 211 -0.33 -5.01 -14.97
N VAL A 212 0.44 -4.72 -13.92
CA VAL A 212 0.46 -5.56 -12.73
C VAL A 212 -0.84 -5.36 -11.97
N ILE A 213 -1.51 -6.43 -11.59
CA ILE A 213 -2.77 -6.42 -10.86
C ILE A 213 -2.50 -6.68 -9.39
N TRP A 214 -2.65 -5.65 -8.55
CA TRP A 214 -2.73 -5.84 -7.10
C TRP A 214 -4.12 -6.40 -6.76
N ALA A 215 -4.18 -7.69 -6.48
CA ALA A 215 -5.37 -8.40 -6.01
C ALA A 215 -5.47 -8.29 -4.48
N LYS A 216 -6.59 -7.75 -4.00
CA LYS A 216 -6.84 -7.49 -2.58
C LYS A 216 -7.56 -8.68 -1.95
N ASN A 217 -7.25 -8.99 -0.69
CA ASN A 217 -7.96 -10.00 0.10
C ASN A 217 -9.48 -9.76 0.20
N ARG A 218 -9.94 -8.51 0.17
CA ARG A 218 -11.36 -8.15 0.23
C ARG A 218 -11.70 -6.92 -0.63
N PHE A 219 -12.95 -6.84 -1.09
CA PHE A 219 -13.50 -5.64 -1.72
C PHE A 219 -14.28 -4.78 -0.73
N THR A 220 -14.42 -3.49 -1.03
CA THR A 220 -15.36 -2.61 -0.31
C THR A 220 -16.71 -2.65 -1.00
N LEU A 221 -17.80 -2.86 -0.25
CA LEU A 221 -19.16 -2.79 -0.77
C LEU A 221 -19.51 -1.36 -1.21
N GLY A 222 -19.95 -1.21 -2.45
CA GLY A 222 -20.40 0.03 -3.06
C GLY A 222 -21.66 -0.19 -3.92
N ARG A 223 -22.04 0.84 -4.67
CA ARG A 223 -23.25 0.85 -5.52
C ARG A 223 -23.05 0.21 -6.90
N SER A 224 -21.85 -0.28 -7.20
CA SER A 224 -21.52 -0.90 -8.49
C SER A 224 -22.04 -2.34 -8.57
N ASP A 225 -22.39 -2.79 -9.77
CA ASP A 225 -22.80 -4.19 -10.03
C ASP A 225 -21.69 -5.18 -9.65
N TYR A 226 -20.43 -4.80 -9.90
CA TYR A 226 -19.24 -5.55 -9.48
C TYR A 226 -18.41 -4.72 -8.51
N GLN A 227 -18.05 -5.32 -7.37
CA GLN A 227 -17.22 -4.68 -6.36
C GLN A 227 -15.75 -4.88 -6.73
N ARG A 228 -15.01 -3.78 -6.84
CA ARG A 228 -13.62 -3.83 -7.31
C ARG A 228 -12.72 -4.39 -6.20
N GLN A 229 -12.14 -5.56 -6.45
CA GLN A 229 -11.22 -6.26 -5.55
C GLN A 229 -9.74 -6.16 -5.99
N TYR A 230 -9.43 -5.28 -6.94
CA TYR A 230 -8.06 -5.10 -7.39
C TYR A 230 -7.76 -3.64 -7.74
N GLU A 231 -6.47 -3.31 -7.78
CA GLU A 231 -5.96 -2.09 -8.40
C GLU A 231 -4.88 -2.45 -9.43
N PRO A 232 -5.00 -1.97 -10.68
CA PRO A 232 -3.94 -2.10 -11.66
C PRO A 232 -2.80 -1.11 -11.42
N ILE A 233 -1.59 -1.52 -11.79
CA ILE A 233 -0.35 -0.77 -11.72
C ILE A 233 0.30 -0.85 -13.09
N LEU A 234 0.42 0.27 -13.80
CA LEU A 234 1.17 0.33 -15.04
C LEU A 234 2.61 -0.04 -14.76
N TYR A 235 3.17 -0.99 -15.50
CA TYR A 235 4.59 -1.32 -15.50
C TYR A 235 5.19 -1.01 -16.87
N GLY A 236 6.26 -0.21 -16.87
CA GLY A 236 6.93 0.23 -18.08
C GLY A 236 8.27 0.90 -17.81
N TRP A 237 8.87 1.48 -18.84
CA TRP A 237 10.11 2.25 -18.76
C TRP A 237 10.16 3.24 -19.93
N LYS A 238 11.28 3.94 -20.13
CA LYS A 238 11.45 4.84 -21.27
C LYS A 238 11.64 4.06 -22.56
N GLU A 239 10.89 4.40 -23.61
CA GLU A 239 10.99 3.73 -24.90
C GLU A 239 12.41 3.84 -25.47
N GLY A 240 12.91 2.73 -26.01
CA GLY A 240 14.27 2.65 -26.56
C GLY A 240 15.40 2.58 -25.52
N THR A 241 15.10 2.43 -24.23
CA THR A 241 16.12 2.17 -23.20
C THR A 241 15.94 0.80 -22.55
N ASP A 242 17.03 0.29 -21.98
CA ASP A 242 16.95 -0.84 -21.05
C ASP A 242 16.43 -0.38 -19.69
N HIS A 243 16.03 -1.34 -18.86
CA HIS A 243 15.71 -1.13 -17.45
C HIS A 243 16.39 -2.21 -16.61
N TYR A 244 16.62 -1.92 -15.34
CA TYR A 244 17.12 -2.92 -14.42
C TYR A 244 15.99 -3.85 -13.97
N TRP A 245 16.23 -5.16 -14.03
CA TRP A 245 15.34 -6.19 -13.53
C TRP A 245 16.17 -7.27 -12.83
N CYS A 246 15.77 -7.63 -11.61
CA CYS A 246 16.31 -8.77 -10.88
C CYS A 246 15.24 -9.61 -10.16
N GLY A 247 13.98 -9.45 -10.55
CA GLY A 247 12.96 -10.43 -10.20
C GLY A 247 13.28 -11.79 -10.83
N ASP A 248 12.96 -12.88 -10.15
CA ASP A 248 13.11 -14.22 -10.73
C ASP A 248 12.08 -14.44 -11.86
N ARG A 249 12.22 -15.52 -12.62
CA ARG A 249 11.34 -15.84 -13.76
C ARG A 249 9.93 -16.28 -13.34
N ASP A 250 9.64 -16.27 -12.03
CA ASP A 250 8.37 -16.65 -11.41
C ASP A 250 7.49 -15.46 -11.02
N GLN A 251 7.93 -14.23 -11.32
CA GLN A 251 7.16 -13.03 -10.99
C GLN A 251 5.95 -12.90 -11.91
N GLY A 252 4.81 -13.42 -11.45
CA GLY A 252 3.51 -13.19 -12.08
C GLY A 252 3.09 -11.73 -12.03
N ASP A 253 2.23 -11.32 -12.96
CA ASP A 253 1.64 -9.99 -13.04
C ASP A 253 0.37 -9.82 -12.18
N VAL A 254 0.00 -10.83 -11.39
CA VAL A 254 -1.04 -10.73 -10.36
C VAL A 254 -0.40 -10.88 -8.99
N TRP A 255 -0.48 -9.83 -8.18
CA TRP A 255 0.11 -9.76 -6.85
C TRP A 255 -0.99 -9.79 -5.80
N PHE A 256 -1.04 -10.88 -5.03
CA PHE A 256 -1.90 -11.00 -3.87
C PHE A 256 -1.20 -10.32 -2.70
N VAL A 257 -1.70 -9.14 -2.32
CA VAL A 257 -1.21 -8.39 -1.16
C VAL A 257 -2.43 -7.87 -0.41
N ASP A 258 -2.44 -8.03 0.89
CA ASP A 258 -3.57 -7.63 1.71
C ASP A 258 -3.72 -6.12 1.74
N LYS A 259 -4.97 -5.64 1.75
CA LYS A 259 -5.20 -4.22 2.02
C LYS A 259 -4.79 -3.93 3.46
N PRO A 260 -4.10 -2.81 3.73
CA PRO A 260 -3.80 -2.40 5.11
C PRO A 260 -5.04 -2.45 5.98
N VAL A 261 -4.87 -2.88 7.24
CA VAL A 261 -5.94 -2.82 8.24
C VAL A 261 -6.38 -1.37 8.32
N ARG A 262 -7.69 -1.17 8.34
CA ARG A 262 -8.29 0.16 8.17
C ARG A 262 -8.02 0.98 9.42
N ASN A 263 -6.91 1.70 9.48
CA ASN A 263 -6.80 2.84 10.37
C ASN A 263 -7.62 3.98 9.77
N ASP A 264 -8.48 4.62 10.56
CA ASP A 264 -9.43 5.64 10.10
C ASP A 264 -8.77 6.92 9.54
N LEU A 265 -7.43 6.93 9.45
CA LEU A 265 -6.56 8.08 9.30
C LEU A 265 -6.17 8.42 7.85
N HIS A 266 -6.13 7.45 6.92
CA HIS A 266 -5.81 7.73 5.50
C HIS A 266 -6.72 6.97 4.51
N PRO A 267 -7.37 7.66 3.55
CA PRO A 267 -8.37 7.02 2.70
C PRO A 267 -7.81 6.07 1.61
N THR A 268 -6.58 6.28 1.13
CA THR A 268 -6.04 5.66 -0.10
C THR A 268 -4.58 5.18 -0.01
N MET A 269 -4.14 4.75 1.16
CA MET A 269 -2.75 4.32 1.34
C MET A 269 -2.48 2.93 0.73
N LYS A 270 -1.36 2.81 0.02
CA LYS A 270 -0.85 1.52 -0.49
C LYS A 270 -0.13 0.76 0.63
N PRO A 271 -0.23 -0.58 0.67
CA PRO A 271 0.56 -1.39 1.60
C PRO A 271 2.05 -1.27 1.31
N VAL A 272 2.88 -1.18 2.35
CA VAL A 272 4.34 -1.10 2.23
C VAL A 272 4.90 -2.32 1.49
N GLU A 273 4.38 -3.52 1.77
CA GLU A 273 4.79 -4.77 1.14
C GLU A 273 4.65 -4.73 -0.40
N LEU A 274 3.55 -4.16 -0.90
CA LEU A 274 3.30 -4.01 -2.33
C LEU A 274 4.42 -3.21 -3.01
N VAL A 275 4.83 -2.11 -2.37
CA VAL A 275 5.90 -1.25 -2.88
C VAL A 275 7.25 -1.95 -2.76
N GLU A 276 7.53 -2.59 -1.62
CA GLU A 276 8.77 -3.34 -1.41
C GLU A 276 9.01 -4.40 -2.49
N ARG A 277 7.96 -5.11 -2.91
CA ARG A 277 8.05 -6.09 -3.99
C ARG A 277 8.51 -5.44 -5.30
N ALA A 278 7.93 -4.31 -5.68
CA ALA A 278 8.36 -3.54 -6.85
C ALA A 278 9.81 -3.05 -6.72
N LEU A 279 10.21 -2.55 -5.55
CA LEU A 279 11.58 -2.10 -5.29
C LEU A 279 12.60 -3.23 -5.44
N ARG A 280 12.29 -4.42 -4.92
CA ARG A 280 13.19 -5.60 -4.99
C ARG A 280 13.35 -6.11 -6.42
N ASN A 281 12.30 -6.03 -7.23
CA ASN A 281 12.35 -6.49 -8.62
C ASN A 281 13.09 -5.52 -9.56
N SER A 282 13.05 -4.23 -9.26
CA SER A 282 13.49 -3.18 -10.21
C SER A 282 14.57 -2.22 -9.67
N SER A 283 15.18 -2.51 -8.50
CA SER A 283 16.29 -1.72 -7.96
C SER A 283 17.28 -2.52 -7.11
N LYS A 284 18.47 -1.97 -6.91
CA LYS A 284 19.50 -2.46 -6.00
C LYS A 284 19.48 -1.70 -4.67
N SER A 285 20.17 -2.21 -3.65
CA SER A 285 20.42 -1.46 -2.42
C SER A 285 21.12 -0.13 -2.74
N ARG A 286 20.72 0.93 -2.02
CA ARG A 286 21.17 2.33 -2.18
C ARG A 286 20.77 3.00 -3.50
N ASP A 287 20.00 2.34 -4.35
CA ASP A 287 19.43 2.98 -5.53
C ASP A 287 18.44 4.08 -5.14
N ILE A 288 18.30 5.06 -6.03
CA ILE A 288 17.38 6.18 -5.86
C ILE A 288 16.01 5.77 -6.40
N VAL A 289 14.97 5.92 -5.57
CA VAL A 289 13.57 5.65 -5.94
C VAL A 289 12.82 6.98 -5.96
N LEU A 290 12.24 7.33 -7.10
CA LEU A 290 11.38 8.50 -7.24
C LEU A 290 9.93 8.15 -6.91
N ASP A 291 9.28 9.01 -6.12
CA ASP A 291 7.84 9.02 -5.95
C ASP A 291 7.34 10.48 -6.07
N PRO A 292 6.84 10.90 -7.23
CA PRO A 292 6.35 12.26 -7.42
C PRO A 292 4.96 12.49 -6.79
N PHE A 293 4.34 11.49 -6.15
CA PHE A 293 3.03 11.57 -5.52
C PHE A 293 3.08 10.92 -4.13
N GLY A 294 3.82 11.56 -3.21
CA GLY A 294 4.24 10.97 -1.94
C GLY A 294 3.11 10.55 -1.01
N GLY A 295 1.96 11.23 -1.04
CA GLY A 295 0.76 10.84 -0.29
C GLY A 295 1.03 10.65 1.19
N SER A 296 0.80 9.44 1.71
CA SER A 296 1.09 9.10 3.12
C SER A 296 2.53 8.61 3.36
N GLY A 297 3.38 8.58 2.34
CA GLY A 297 4.79 8.22 2.47
C GLY A 297 5.09 6.71 2.41
N THR A 298 4.20 5.88 1.85
CA THR A 298 4.44 4.43 1.74
C THR A 298 5.76 4.12 1.03
N THR A 299 6.09 4.81 -0.06
CA THR A 299 7.35 4.60 -0.78
C THR A 299 8.58 4.98 0.05
N LEU A 300 8.47 6.00 0.92
CA LEU A 300 9.53 6.38 1.85
C LEU A 300 9.81 5.25 2.83
N ILE A 301 8.76 4.72 3.47
CA ILE A 301 8.88 3.62 4.43
C ILE A 301 9.43 2.35 3.77
N ALA A 302 8.92 1.99 2.59
CA ALA A 302 9.44 0.86 1.82
C ALA A 302 10.94 1.04 1.49
N CYS A 303 11.38 2.26 1.14
CA CYS A 303 12.78 2.54 0.88
C CYS A 303 13.65 2.45 2.15
N GLU A 304 13.21 2.99 3.29
CA GLU A 304 13.96 2.89 4.56
C GLU A 304 14.16 1.42 4.95
N ARG A 305 13.09 0.60 4.93
CA ARG A 305 13.13 -0.83 5.30
C ARG A 305 13.99 -1.67 4.35
N THR A 306 14.07 -1.28 3.09
CA THR A 306 14.79 -2.04 2.06
C THR A 306 16.17 -1.45 1.72
N GLY A 307 16.59 -0.38 2.40
CA GLY A 307 17.89 0.26 2.21
C GLY A 307 18.05 0.93 0.83
N ARG A 308 17.00 1.59 0.33
CA ARG A 308 17.00 2.45 -0.87
C ARG A 308 16.84 3.92 -0.47
N HIS A 309 17.07 4.84 -1.40
CA HIS A 309 16.97 6.28 -1.16
C HIS A 309 15.76 6.88 -1.87
N ALA A 310 14.67 7.08 -1.14
CA ALA A 310 13.48 7.75 -1.64
C ALA A 310 13.70 9.25 -1.93
N ARG A 311 13.09 9.71 -3.03
CA ARG A 311 13.00 11.11 -3.46
C ARG A 311 11.54 11.40 -3.74
N LEU A 312 10.89 12.12 -2.84
CA LEU A 312 9.45 12.31 -2.87
C LEU A 312 9.06 13.73 -3.23
N LEU A 313 8.01 13.89 -4.03
CA LEU A 313 7.25 15.14 -4.11
C LEU A 313 5.87 14.93 -3.49
N GLU A 314 5.42 15.91 -2.72
CA GLU A 314 4.03 15.96 -2.22
C GLU A 314 3.51 17.38 -2.42
N LEU A 315 2.35 17.52 -3.07
CA LEU A 315 1.79 18.82 -3.43
C LEU A 315 1.13 19.51 -2.24
N ASP A 316 0.49 18.75 -1.35
CA ASP A 316 -0.21 19.28 -0.20
C ASP A 316 0.73 19.34 1.02
N PRO A 317 1.02 20.53 1.57
CA PRO A 317 1.89 20.65 2.74
C PRO A 317 1.40 19.84 3.96
N ARG A 318 0.10 19.56 4.07
CA ARG A 318 -0.46 18.71 5.14
C ARG A 318 -0.02 17.26 5.00
N TYR A 319 0.01 16.73 3.78
CA TYR A 319 0.51 15.38 3.54
C TYR A 319 2.04 15.32 3.62
N ALA A 320 2.74 16.40 3.26
CA ALA A 320 4.19 16.48 3.51
C ALA A 320 4.52 16.35 5.01
N ASP A 321 3.75 17.02 5.89
CA ASP A 321 3.86 16.84 7.35
C ASP A 321 3.56 15.40 7.80
N VAL A 322 2.59 14.71 7.17
CA VAL A 322 2.28 13.30 7.47
C VAL A 322 3.47 12.41 7.14
N ILE A 323 4.08 12.59 5.97
CA ILE A 323 5.25 11.83 5.53
C ILE A 323 6.41 12.05 6.52
N VAL A 324 6.67 13.30 6.91
CA VAL A 324 7.74 13.62 7.87
C VAL A 324 7.49 12.93 9.19
N LYS A 325 6.32 13.11 9.80
CA LYS A 325 6.00 12.52 11.11
C LYS A 325 6.06 11.00 11.08
N ARG A 326 5.46 10.36 10.07
CA ARG A 326 5.47 8.90 9.92
C ARG A 326 6.90 8.35 9.90
N TRP A 327 7.81 9.02 9.18
CA TRP A 327 9.21 8.61 9.14
C TRP A 327 9.94 8.88 10.47
N GLN A 328 9.71 10.02 11.12
CA GLN A 328 10.31 10.30 12.44
C GLN A 328 9.85 9.28 13.49
N GLU A 329 8.56 8.92 13.50
CA GLU A 329 7.96 7.94 14.40
C GLU A 329 8.57 6.54 14.19
N GLN A 330 8.74 6.11 12.94
CA GLN A 330 9.29 4.78 12.64
C GLN A 330 10.81 4.68 12.86
N THR A 331 11.55 5.78 12.70
CA THR A 331 13.03 5.75 12.74
C THR A 331 13.63 6.36 14.00
N GLY A 332 12.88 7.15 14.76
CA GLY A 332 13.37 7.95 15.88
C GLY A 332 14.31 9.09 15.49
N LYS A 333 14.48 9.38 14.19
CA LYS A 333 15.36 10.43 13.66
C LYS A 333 14.58 11.73 13.45
N ALA A 334 15.29 12.85 13.44
CA ALA A 334 14.71 14.16 13.16
C ALA A 334 14.84 14.53 11.67
N ALA A 335 13.75 15.00 11.07
CA ALA A 335 13.77 15.57 9.72
C ALA A 335 14.27 17.01 9.77
N MET A 336 15.15 17.35 8.83
CA MET A 336 15.85 18.64 8.79
C MET A 336 15.47 19.42 7.54
N ARG A 337 15.08 20.69 7.68
CA ARG A 337 14.76 21.51 6.51
C ARG A 337 16.02 21.98 5.80
N GLU A 338 16.10 21.72 4.50
CA GLU A 338 17.18 22.20 3.65
C GLU A 338 17.12 23.74 3.55
N GLY A 339 18.27 24.39 3.70
CA GLY A 339 18.40 25.85 3.66
C GLY A 339 18.73 26.46 5.02
N ASP A 340 17.91 26.22 6.05
CA ASP A 340 18.12 26.75 7.40
C ASP A 340 18.52 25.69 8.45
N GLY A 341 18.42 24.41 8.12
CA GLY A 341 18.89 23.31 8.96
C GLY A 341 18.12 23.18 10.28
N ARG A 342 16.89 23.70 10.35
CA ARG A 342 16.02 23.52 11.53
C ARG A 342 15.29 22.19 11.47
N SER A 343 15.09 21.56 12.62
CA SER A 343 14.30 20.33 12.68
C SER A 343 12.81 20.62 12.51
N PHE A 344 12.06 19.62 12.03
CA PHE A 344 10.60 19.72 11.91
C PHE A 344 9.94 20.05 13.25
N ASP A 345 10.37 19.40 14.32
CA ASP A 345 9.81 19.56 15.66
C ASP A 345 10.09 20.96 16.24
N ASP A 346 11.29 21.52 16.00
CA ASP A 346 11.63 22.88 16.43
C ASP A 346 10.74 23.93 15.75
N ILE A 347 10.49 23.77 14.45
CA ILE A 347 9.62 24.68 13.69
C ILE A 347 8.16 24.52 14.17
N SER A 348 7.72 23.28 14.42
CA SER A 348 6.38 23.00 14.95
C SER A 348 6.16 23.64 16.32
N ALA A 349 7.12 23.52 17.23
CA ALA A 349 7.07 24.12 18.56
C ALA A 349 7.10 25.65 18.53
N GLY A 350 7.94 26.24 17.67
CA GLY A 350 8.02 27.70 17.49
C GLY A 350 6.73 28.32 16.96
N SER A 351 6.04 27.66 16.04
CA SER A 351 4.75 28.11 15.51
C SER A 351 3.63 28.09 16.56
N LYS A 352 3.62 27.08 17.44
CA LYS A 352 2.64 26.99 18.56
C LYS A 352 2.87 28.04 19.65
N ALA A 353 4.09 28.53 19.82
CA ALA A 353 4.40 29.58 20.80
C ALA A 353 4.09 31.00 20.30
N ALA A 354 3.90 31.17 18.99
CA ALA A 354 3.62 32.44 18.33
C ALA A 354 2.13 32.66 17.97
N ALA A 355 1.30 31.62 18.10
CA ALA A 355 -0.16 31.63 17.95
C ALA A 355 -0.85 31.76 19.31
#